data_AF-A0A3S5AF68-F1
#
_entry.id   AF-A0A3S5AF68-F1
#
_cell.length_a   1.000
_cell.length_b   1.000
_cell.length_c   1.000
_cell.angle_alpha   90.00
_cell.angle_beta   90.00
_cell.angle_gamma   90.00
#
_symmetry.space_group_name_H-M   'P 1'
#
loop_
_entity.id
_entity.type
_entity.pdbx_description
1 polymer ?
#
loop_
_entity_poly.entity_id
_entity_poly.type
_entity_poly.pdbx_seq_one_letter_code
_entity_poly.pdbx_strand_id
1 'polypeptide(L)'
;MIVPDCRVAGEQAILALNRGDYLQAMNLMYRGKENYWADVADIAERVLTVDELKGFVDKHAPAPTTPLKPVKPDEYNGERITQEVQLRELLARRMMRAGRYEEAVNYFAIPNYRQAAQDFANLMKAAKDKSADKNARAKSYYQAAALLRSQGLDFTGYEMTPDYNIYGAGYSYLGDAFNTKDIKDKSWISAAEAARAKKSLPDADNRFLHYRWQAVDLAQKAADLLPPKSQAYAAVLCNAAGWVIARDAKTGRALYQRYIKNGTQFEWGTKFGYNCPAPEFDTAAN
;
A
#
# COMPACT_ATOMS: atom_id res chain seq x y z
N MET A 1 20.14 -12.14 20.63
CA MET A 1 21.38 -11.83 21.37
C MET A 1 21.48 -10.32 21.47
N ILE A 2 21.69 -9.75 22.65
CA ILE A 2 21.81 -8.28 22.80
C ILE A 2 23.19 -7.88 22.30
N VAL A 3 23.25 -7.00 21.30
CA VAL A 3 24.49 -6.35 20.85
C VAL A 3 24.58 -4.99 21.53
N PRO A 4 25.51 -4.77 22.47
CA PRO A 4 25.54 -3.55 23.30
C PRO A 4 25.53 -2.25 22.48
N ASP A 5 26.32 -2.18 21.41
CA ASP A 5 26.39 -1.01 20.54
C ASP A 5 25.04 -0.71 19.86
N CYS A 6 24.34 -1.74 19.38
CA CYS A 6 23.01 -1.58 18.80
C CYS A 6 22.01 -1.06 19.84
N ARG A 7 22.08 -1.54 21.08
CA ARG A 7 21.18 -1.09 22.15
C ARG A 7 21.42 0.38 22.50
N VAL A 8 22.69 0.77 22.68
CA VAL A 8 23.05 2.17 22.95
C VAL A 8 22.60 3.07 21.80
N ALA A 9 22.82 2.67 20.55
CA ALA A 9 22.36 3.42 19.38
C ALA A 9 20.83 3.54 19.34
N GLY A 10 20.09 2.49 19.69
CA GLY A 10 18.62 2.52 19.79
C GLY A 10 18.13 3.48 20.88
N GLU A 11 18.70 3.45 22.07
CA GLU A 11 18.36 4.38 23.16
C GLU A 11 18.70 5.84 22.77
N GLN A 12 19.82 6.07 22.09
CA GLN A 12 20.16 7.39 21.54
C GLN A 12 19.18 7.84 20.44
N ALA A 13 18.68 6.91 19.62
CA ALA A 13 17.68 7.22 18.59
C ALA A 13 16.37 7.69 19.23
N ILE A 14 15.93 7.09 20.34
CA ILE A 14 14.75 7.53 21.10
C ILE A 14 14.95 8.95 21.63
N LEU A 15 16.14 9.27 22.15
CA LEU A 15 16.44 10.64 22.59
C LEU A 15 16.45 11.64 21.43
N ALA A 16 16.91 11.24 20.24
CA ALA A 16 16.86 12.07 19.04
C ALA A 16 15.42 12.28 18.53
N LEU A 17 14.57 11.24 18.54
CA LEU A 17 13.14 11.36 18.25
C LEU A 17 12.47 12.38 19.16
N ASN A 18 12.74 12.29 20.47
CA ASN A 18 12.17 13.20 21.47
C ASN A 18 12.59 14.66 21.25
N ARG A 19 13.80 14.92 20.74
CA ARG A 19 14.28 16.26 20.37
C ARG A 19 13.76 16.75 19.01
N GLY A 20 13.12 15.89 18.22
CA GLY A 20 12.69 16.20 16.85
C GLY A 20 13.78 16.04 15.78
N ASP A 21 14.93 15.44 16.13
CA ASP A 21 16.07 15.22 15.23
C ASP A 21 15.86 13.92 14.41
N TYR A 22 14.81 13.85 13.60
CA TYR A 22 14.33 12.59 13.01
C TYR A 22 15.32 11.90 12.06
N LEU A 23 16.10 12.65 11.28
CA LEU A 23 17.15 12.07 10.43
C LEU A 23 18.31 11.50 11.25
N GLN A 24 18.64 12.13 12.39
CA GLN A 24 19.63 11.59 13.33
C GLN A 24 19.09 10.32 13.99
N ALA A 25 17.83 10.33 14.43
CA ALA A 25 17.18 9.14 14.97
C ALA A 25 17.21 7.97 13.99
N MET A 26 16.85 8.20 12.72
CA MET A 26 16.94 7.18 11.68
C MET A 26 18.37 6.66 11.51
N ASN A 27 19.37 7.55 11.45
CA ASN A 27 20.78 7.13 11.32
C ASN A 27 21.22 6.24 12.48
N LEU A 28 20.88 6.61 13.71
CA LEU A 28 21.23 5.85 14.91
C LEU A 28 20.51 4.50 14.93
N MET A 29 19.19 4.47 14.69
CA MET A 29 18.41 3.24 14.70
C MET A 29 18.84 2.28 13.59
N TYR A 30 19.19 2.81 12.41
CA TYR A 30 19.64 2.02 11.27
C TYR A 30 20.95 1.27 11.50
N ARG A 31 21.79 1.70 12.45
CA ARG A 31 22.99 0.93 12.86
C ARG A 31 22.62 -0.43 13.45
N GLY A 32 21.48 -0.50 14.12
CA GLY A 32 20.92 -1.72 14.72
C GLY A 32 19.91 -2.44 13.83
N LYS A 33 19.80 -2.12 12.54
CA LYS A 33 18.75 -2.63 11.63
C LYS A 33 18.60 -4.14 11.58
N GLU A 34 19.67 -4.90 11.82
CA GLU A 34 19.63 -6.37 11.88
C GLU A 34 18.83 -6.89 13.08
N ASN A 35 18.75 -6.12 14.16
CA ASN A 35 18.10 -6.50 15.42
C ASN A 35 16.79 -5.74 15.67
N TYR A 36 16.66 -4.53 15.15
CA TYR A 36 15.55 -3.59 15.44
C TYR A 36 14.84 -3.12 14.17
N TRP A 37 14.66 -4.03 13.20
CA TRP A 37 14.08 -3.66 11.91
C TRP A 37 12.68 -3.03 12.03
N ALA A 38 11.84 -3.52 12.94
CA ALA A 38 10.50 -2.95 13.15
C ALA A 38 10.56 -1.46 13.57
N ASP A 39 11.50 -1.10 14.46
CA ASP A 39 11.69 0.28 14.88
C ASP A 39 12.24 1.17 13.74
N VAL A 40 13.17 0.63 12.94
CA VAL A 40 13.66 1.29 11.71
C VAL A 40 12.50 1.54 10.75
N ALA A 41 11.66 0.53 10.51
CA ALA A 41 10.50 0.61 9.66
C ALA A 41 9.49 1.64 10.15
N ASP A 42 9.22 1.72 11.45
CA ASP A 42 8.33 2.72 12.03
C ASP A 42 8.87 4.14 11.85
N ILE A 43 10.16 4.38 12.08
CA ILE A 43 10.76 5.70 11.82
C ILE A 43 10.65 6.05 10.33
N ALA A 44 10.98 5.11 9.44
CA ALA A 44 10.94 5.31 8.00
C ALA A 44 9.52 5.56 7.46
N GLU A 45 8.53 4.81 7.92
CA GLU A 45 7.14 4.85 7.45
C GLU A 45 6.33 5.97 8.14
N ARG A 46 6.51 6.11 9.44
CA ARG A 46 5.65 6.92 10.32
C ARG A 46 6.24 8.30 10.60
N VAL A 47 7.55 8.42 10.76
CA VAL A 47 8.16 9.67 11.25
C VAL A 47 8.79 10.50 10.12
N LEU A 48 9.58 9.89 9.23
CA LEU A 48 10.20 10.61 8.13
C LEU A 48 9.19 11.00 7.05
N THR A 49 9.36 12.18 6.46
CA THR A 49 8.67 12.52 5.21
C THR A 49 9.19 11.63 4.07
N VAL A 50 8.47 11.57 2.94
CA VAL A 50 8.92 10.79 1.77
C VAL A 50 10.27 11.29 1.26
N ASP A 51 10.50 12.61 1.24
CA ASP A 51 11.76 13.19 0.77
C ASP A 51 12.92 12.99 1.75
N GLU A 52 12.67 13.10 3.06
CA GLU A 52 13.66 12.78 4.10
C GLU A 52 14.08 11.31 3.99
N LEU A 53 13.13 10.39 3.85
CA LEU A 53 13.41 8.96 3.68
C LEU A 53 14.16 8.70 2.37
N LYS A 54 13.77 9.34 1.26
CA LYS A 54 14.48 9.22 -0.02
C LYS A 54 15.94 9.63 0.11
N GLY A 55 16.21 10.80 0.68
CA GLY A 55 17.58 11.27 0.89
C GLY A 55 18.41 10.33 1.78
N PHE A 56 17.77 9.71 2.79
CA PHE A 56 18.42 8.71 3.62
C PHE A 56 18.74 7.43 2.84
N VAL A 57 17.77 6.90 2.08
CA VAL A 57 17.93 5.68 1.26
C VAL A 57 19.03 5.86 0.22
N ASP A 58 19.06 6.99 -0.49
CA ASP A 58 20.07 7.27 -1.50
C ASP A 58 21.49 7.24 -0.94
N LYS A 59 21.66 7.62 0.33
CA LYS A 59 22.95 7.64 1.02
C LYS A 59 23.33 6.31 1.68
N HIS A 60 22.36 5.55 2.18
CA HIS A 60 22.60 4.44 3.10
C HIS A 60 22.13 3.06 2.62
N ALA A 61 21.35 3.01 1.54
CA ALA A 61 20.81 1.79 0.96
C ALA A 61 20.94 1.82 -0.58
N PRO A 62 22.17 1.70 -1.12
CA PRO A 62 22.40 1.68 -2.56
C PRO A 62 21.62 0.52 -3.20
N ALA A 63 21.31 0.67 -4.49
CA ALA A 63 20.67 -0.42 -5.24
C ALA A 63 21.57 -1.68 -5.23
N PRO A 64 21.00 -2.89 -5.14
CA PRO A 64 21.78 -4.12 -5.23
C PRO A 64 22.60 -4.17 -6.52
N THR A 65 23.89 -4.51 -6.41
CA THR A 65 24.78 -4.66 -7.56
C THR A 65 24.46 -5.91 -8.38
N THR A 66 23.91 -6.93 -7.72
CA THR A 66 23.42 -8.16 -8.35
C THR A 66 21.89 -8.10 -8.43
N PRO A 67 21.28 -8.31 -9.61
CA PRO A 67 19.83 -8.38 -9.72
C PRO A 67 19.26 -9.48 -8.84
N LEU A 68 18.28 -9.12 -8.02
CA LEU A 68 17.54 -10.06 -7.19
C LEU A 68 16.60 -10.91 -8.06
N LYS A 69 16.21 -12.07 -7.53
CA LYS A 69 15.18 -12.92 -8.14
C LYS A 69 13.76 -12.44 -7.79
N PRO A 70 12.76 -12.74 -8.62
CA PRO A 70 11.37 -12.54 -8.25
C PRO A 70 11.01 -13.32 -6.97
N VAL A 71 10.29 -12.68 -6.06
CA VAL A 71 9.79 -13.34 -4.84
C VAL A 71 8.58 -14.19 -5.20
N LYS A 72 8.59 -15.45 -4.78
CA LYS A 72 7.47 -16.39 -4.93
C LYS A 72 6.90 -16.71 -3.54
N PRO A 73 5.59 -16.53 -3.32
CA PRO A 73 4.98 -16.76 -2.00
C PRO A 73 5.21 -18.16 -1.41
N ASP A 74 5.26 -19.20 -2.27
CA ASP A 74 5.36 -20.59 -1.83
C ASP A 74 6.81 -21.09 -1.68
N GLU A 75 7.81 -20.23 -1.93
CA GLU A 75 9.22 -20.60 -1.90
C GLU A 75 9.84 -20.39 -0.51
N TYR A 76 9.92 -21.47 0.28
CA TYR A 76 10.38 -21.46 1.67
C TYR A 76 11.85 -21.04 1.84
N ASN A 77 12.67 -21.22 0.80
CA ASN A 77 14.12 -20.92 0.78
C ASN A 77 14.46 -19.84 -0.26
N GLY A 78 13.62 -18.81 -0.35
CA GLY A 78 13.86 -17.67 -1.24
C GLY A 78 15.18 -16.95 -0.96
N GLU A 79 15.62 -16.14 -1.93
CA GLU A 79 16.80 -15.29 -1.77
C GLU A 79 16.66 -14.38 -0.54
N ARG A 80 17.70 -14.31 0.29
CA ARG A 80 17.69 -13.48 1.51
C ARG A 80 17.65 -12.00 1.11
N ILE A 81 16.57 -11.33 1.51
CA ILE A 81 16.41 -9.88 1.32
C ILE A 81 17.11 -9.15 2.46
N THR A 82 18.04 -8.23 2.15
CA THR A 82 18.74 -7.41 3.14
C THR A 82 17.89 -6.22 3.58
N GLN A 83 18.24 -5.61 4.71
CA GLN A 83 17.54 -4.45 5.26
C GLN A 83 17.68 -3.20 4.38
N GLU A 84 18.79 -3.06 3.64
CA GLU A 84 18.93 -2.04 2.60
C GLU A 84 17.85 -2.22 1.53
N VAL A 85 17.65 -3.45 1.06
CA VAL A 85 16.59 -3.76 0.08
C VAL A 85 15.23 -3.48 0.69
N GLN A 86 14.95 -3.97 1.90
CA GLN A 86 13.66 -3.72 2.57
C GLN A 86 13.38 -2.22 2.73
N LEU A 87 14.40 -1.40 3.02
CA LEU A 87 14.25 0.05 3.13
C LEU A 87 13.93 0.71 1.78
N ARG A 88 14.56 0.24 0.70
CA ARG A 88 14.24 0.69 -0.67
C ARG A 88 12.81 0.34 -1.06
N GLU A 89 12.40 -0.89 -0.78
CA GLU A 89 11.04 -1.39 -1.02
C GLU A 89 9.99 -0.58 -0.24
N LEU A 90 10.26 -0.28 1.03
CA LEU A 90 9.42 0.57 1.88
C LEU A 90 9.27 1.98 1.29
N LEU A 91 10.38 2.63 0.93
CA LEU A 91 10.35 3.93 0.27
C LEU A 91 9.52 3.88 -1.03
N ALA A 92 9.73 2.86 -1.85
CA ALA A 92 9.02 2.69 -3.10
C ALA A 92 7.51 2.58 -2.89
N ARG A 93 7.05 1.76 -1.93
CA ARG A 93 5.62 1.69 -1.56
C ARG A 93 5.06 3.03 -1.08
N ARG A 94 5.82 3.78 -0.26
CA ARG A 94 5.42 5.14 0.17
C ARG A 94 5.29 6.09 -1.02
N MET A 95 6.23 6.07 -1.95
CA MET A 95 6.17 6.88 -3.17
C MET A 95 4.97 6.50 -4.06
N MET A 96 4.65 5.22 -4.18
CA MET A 96 3.45 4.76 -4.89
C MET A 96 2.18 5.33 -4.24
N ARG A 97 2.04 5.26 -2.90
CA ARG A 97 0.90 5.87 -2.20
C ARG A 97 0.84 7.39 -2.37
N ALA A 98 1.99 8.05 -2.43
CA ALA A 98 2.10 9.49 -2.68
C ALA A 98 1.87 9.89 -4.15
N GLY A 99 1.64 8.93 -5.06
CA GLY A 99 1.43 9.21 -6.48
C GLY A 99 2.69 9.48 -7.30
N ARG A 100 3.88 9.29 -6.72
CA ARG A 100 5.20 9.48 -7.37
C ARG A 100 5.61 8.22 -8.14
N TYR A 101 4.74 7.74 -9.03
CA TYR A 101 4.87 6.40 -9.61
C TYR A 101 6.16 6.19 -10.42
N GLU A 102 6.49 7.11 -11.32
CA GLU A 102 7.66 6.99 -12.20
C GLU A 102 8.97 6.93 -11.41
N GLU A 103 9.05 7.66 -10.30
CA GLU A 103 10.20 7.64 -9.42
C GLU A 103 10.25 6.36 -8.57
N ALA A 104 9.10 5.95 -8.01
CA ALA A 104 8.98 4.77 -7.16
C ALA A 104 9.50 3.49 -7.82
N VAL A 105 9.22 3.32 -9.11
CA VAL A 105 9.68 2.15 -9.91
C VAL A 105 11.19 1.95 -9.80
N ASN A 106 11.98 3.02 -9.72
CA ASN A 106 13.44 2.95 -9.64
C ASN A 106 13.96 2.50 -8.25
N TYR A 107 13.10 2.53 -7.22
CA TYR A 107 13.45 2.09 -5.87
C TYR A 107 13.12 0.64 -5.60
N PHE A 108 12.08 0.07 -6.22
CA PHE A 108 11.80 -1.36 -6.18
C PHE A 108 13.00 -2.14 -6.70
N ALA A 109 13.65 -2.94 -5.86
CA ALA A 109 14.75 -3.83 -6.22
C ALA A 109 14.25 -5.23 -6.59
N ILE A 110 13.11 -5.65 -6.04
CA ILE A 110 12.49 -6.95 -6.32
C ILE A 110 11.77 -6.89 -7.68
N PRO A 111 12.13 -7.75 -8.66
CA PRO A 111 11.66 -7.60 -10.05
C PRO A 111 10.14 -7.64 -10.23
N ASN A 112 9.44 -8.58 -9.58
CA ASN A 112 7.98 -8.69 -9.72
C ASN A 112 7.26 -7.52 -9.03
N TYR A 113 7.81 -6.95 -7.96
CA TYR A 113 7.22 -5.77 -7.30
C TYR A 113 7.42 -4.52 -8.16
N ARG A 114 8.62 -4.38 -8.76
CA ARG A 114 8.90 -3.33 -9.75
C ARG A 114 7.94 -3.42 -10.94
N GLN A 115 7.73 -4.62 -11.48
CA GLN A 115 6.83 -4.84 -12.61
C GLN A 115 5.39 -4.45 -12.26
N ALA A 116 4.87 -4.90 -11.12
CA ALA A 116 3.54 -4.53 -10.66
C ALA A 116 3.39 -3.01 -10.48
N ALA A 117 4.40 -2.35 -9.91
CA ALA A 117 4.40 -0.90 -9.76
C ALA A 117 4.40 -0.17 -11.11
N GLN A 118 5.19 -0.65 -12.08
CA GLN A 118 5.26 -0.09 -13.42
C GLN A 118 3.94 -0.28 -14.19
N ASP A 119 3.34 -1.46 -14.11
CA ASP A 119 2.04 -1.75 -14.72
C ASP A 119 0.95 -0.87 -14.12
N PHE A 120 0.94 -0.71 -12.79
CA PHE A 120 0.04 0.20 -12.12
C PHE A 120 0.22 1.65 -12.58
N ALA A 121 1.47 2.13 -12.69
CA ALA A 121 1.79 3.47 -13.18
C ALA A 121 1.23 3.70 -14.60
N ASN A 122 1.44 2.73 -15.50
CA ASN A 122 0.97 2.77 -16.88
C ASN A 122 -0.56 2.79 -16.96
N LEU A 123 -1.22 1.93 -16.18
CA LEU A 123 -2.68 1.87 -16.10
C LEU A 123 -3.27 3.17 -15.55
N MET A 124 -2.66 3.76 -14.52
CA MET A 124 -3.09 5.03 -13.96
C MET A 124 -2.89 6.19 -14.92
N LYS A 125 -1.82 6.18 -15.73
CA LYS A 125 -1.60 7.15 -16.81
C LYS A 125 -2.71 7.04 -17.87
N ALA A 126 -2.98 5.83 -18.36
CA ALA A 126 -4.05 5.58 -19.34
C ALA A 126 -5.44 5.94 -18.82
N ALA A 127 -5.76 5.59 -17.57
CA ALA A 127 -7.05 5.88 -16.95
C ALA A 127 -7.32 7.40 -16.78
N LYS A 128 -6.25 8.17 -16.54
CA LYS A 128 -6.30 9.63 -16.35
C LYS A 128 -6.19 10.41 -17.65
N ASP A 129 -5.78 9.78 -18.75
CA ASP A 129 -5.73 10.42 -20.06
C ASP A 129 -7.15 10.80 -20.50
N LYS A 130 -7.44 12.09 -20.54
CA LYS A 130 -8.77 12.62 -20.89
C LYS A 130 -9.02 12.60 -22.41
N SER A 131 -7.99 12.37 -23.22
CA SER A 131 -8.12 12.26 -24.68
C SER A 131 -8.59 10.88 -25.13
N ALA A 132 -8.37 9.85 -24.31
CA ALA A 132 -8.88 8.51 -24.55
C ALA A 132 -10.40 8.40 -24.33
N ASP A 133 -11.03 7.45 -25.01
CA ASP A 133 -12.46 7.19 -24.86
C ASP A 133 -12.82 6.72 -23.43
N LYS A 134 -14.07 6.94 -23.02
CA LYS A 134 -14.51 6.63 -21.65
C LYS A 134 -14.39 5.14 -21.32
N ASN A 135 -14.57 4.25 -22.29
CA ASN A 135 -14.54 2.82 -22.07
C ASN A 135 -13.11 2.32 -21.86
N ALA A 136 -12.15 2.77 -22.69
CA ALA A 136 -10.73 2.51 -22.48
C ALA A 136 -10.25 3.00 -21.11
N ARG A 137 -10.66 4.21 -20.71
CA ARG A 137 -10.34 4.74 -19.38
C ARG A 137 -10.97 3.93 -18.25
N ALA A 138 -12.22 3.50 -18.41
CA ALA A 138 -12.90 2.63 -17.44
C ALA A 138 -12.15 1.29 -17.29
N LYS A 139 -11.75 0.70 -18.42
CA LYS A 139 -10.96 -0.54 -18.46
C LYS A 139 -9.63 -0.36 -17.73
N SER A 140 -8.89 0.72 -17.99
CA SER A 140 -7.63 1.00 -17.30
C SER A 140 -7.82 1.22 -15.80
N TYR A 141 -8.86 1.94 -15.36
CA TYR A 141 -9.18 2.07 -13.94
C TYR A 141 -9.47 0.72 -13.28
N TYR A 142 -10.26 -0.13 -13.94
CA TYR A 142 -10.59 -1.44 -13.39
C TYR A 142 -9.38 -2.38 -13.36
N GLN A 143 -8.53 -2.36 -14.39
CA GLN A 143 -7.29 -3.13 -14.40
C GLN A 143 -6.34 -2.68 -13.28
N ALA A 144 -6.21 -1.37 -13.05
CA ALA A 144 -5.45 -0.84 -11.92
C ALA A 144 -6.05 -1.28 -10.57
N ALA A 145 -7.38 -1.28 -10.46
CA ALA A 145 -8.09 -1.76 -9.28
C ALA A 145 -7.83 -3.26 -9.01
N ALA A 146 -7.94 -4.11 -10.04
CA ALA A 146 -7.67 -5.53 -9.93
C ALA A 146 -6.20 -5.82 -9.57
N LEU A 147 -5.27 -5.04 -10.11
CA LEU A 147 -3.85 -5.12 -9.77
C LEU A 147 -3.60 -4.75 -8.30
N LEU A 148 -4.15 -3.64 -7.80
CA LEU A 148 -4.12 -3.31 -6.37
C LEU A 148 -4.73 -4.43 -5.53
N ARG A 149 -5.87 -4.97 -5.93
CA ARG A 149 -6.53 -6.04 -5.17
C ARG A 149 -5.66 -7.28 -5.02
N SER A 150 -4.91 -7.64 -6.05
CA SER A 150 -4.11 -8.87 -6.09
C SER A 150 -2.70 -8.68 -5.51
N GLN A 151 -2.04 -7.57 -5.81
CA GLN A 151 -0.62 -7.33 -5.52
C GLN A 151 -0.38 -6.04 -4.71
N GLY A 152 -1.42 -5.34 -4.26
CA GLY A 152 -1.31 -4.04 -3.62
C GLY A 152 -0.49 -4.03 -2.34
N LEU A 153 -0.38 -5.16 -1.64
CA LEU A 153 0.51 -5.31 -0.49
C LEU A 153 1.98 -5.04 -0.89
N ASP A 154 2.42 -5.63 -1.99
CA ASP A 154 3.81 -5.62 -2.43
C ASP A 154 4.27 -4.23 -2.91
N PHE A 155 3.40 -3.50 -3.63
CA PHE A 155 3.76 -2.22 -4.24
C PHE A 155 3.09 -0.99 -3.63
N THR A 156 2.10 -1.13 -2.74
CA THR A 156 1.49 0.00 -2.01
C THR A 156 1.26 -0.23 -0.52
N GLY A 157 1.55 -1.42 0.02
CA GLY A 157 1.28 -1.76 1.41
C GLY A 157 2.02 -0.88 2.41
N TYR A 158 1.35 -0.57 3.52
CA TYR A 158 2.02 0.02 4.68
C TYR A 158 2.91 -1.01 5.38
N GLU A 159 4.11 -0.61 5.76
CA GLU A 159 5.07 -1.54 6.37
C GLU A 159 4.54 -2.13 7.69
N MET A 160 4.00 -1.24 8.53
CA MET A 160 3.32 -1.57 9.78
C MET A 160 1.81 -1.34 9.60
N THR A 161 1.11 -0.82 10.60
CA THR A 161 -0.32 -0.48 10.48
C THR A 161 -0.59 0.43 9.26
N PRO A 162 -1.68 0.19 8.50
CA PRO A 162 -2.67 -0.86 8.71
C PRO A 162 -2.36 -2.22 8.09
N ASP A 163 -1.41 -2.35 7.17
CA ASP A 163 -1.28 -3.54 6.32
C ASP A 163 -0.35 -4.62 6.88
N TYR A 164 0.61 -4.23 7.74
CA TYR A 164 1.63 -5.10 8.32
C TYR A 164 2.40 -5.88 7.24
N ASN A 165 2.85 -5.18 6.20
CA ASN A 165 3.62 -5.76 5.11
C ASN A 165 4.93 -6.41 5.56
N ILE A 166 5.56 -5.92 6.63
CA ILE A 166 6.72 -6.55 7.28
C ILE A 166 6.47 -8.04 7.64
N TYR A 167 5.20 -8.42 7.85
CA TYR A 167 4.77 -9.79 8.15
C TYR A 167 3.94 -10.41 7.02
N GLY A 168 4.02 -9.87 5.79
CA GLY A 168 3.25 -10.34 4.64
C GLY A 168 1.74 -10.26 4.84
N ALA A 169 1.27 -9.33 5.68
CA ALA A 169 -0.12 -9.26 6.14
C ALA A 169 -0.63 -10.57 6.79
N GLY A 170 0.23 -11.31 7.48
CA GLY A 170 -0.14 -12.49 8.26
C GLY A 170 -0.93 -12.18 9.53
N TYR A 171 -0.90 -10.92 9.99
CA TYR A 171 -1.57 -10.46 11.20
C TYR A 171 -2.43 -9.24 10.92
N SER A 172 -3.66 -9.23 11.43
CA SER A 172 -4.61 -8.12 11.23
C SER A 172 -4.39 -6.94 12.18
N TYR A 173 -3.70 -7.16 13.30
CA TYR A 173 -3.30 -6.13 14.26
C TYR A 173 -2.21 -6.67 15.18
N LEU A 174 -1.12 -5.91 15.34
CA LEU A 174 -0.01 -6.24 16.27
C LEU A 174 0.28 -5.12 17.29
N GLY A 175 -0.52 -4.05 17.26
CA GLY A 175 -0.22 -2.82 17.99
C GLY A 175 0.23 -1.70 17.07
N ASP A 176 0.06 -0.46 17.53
CA ASP A 176 0.59 0.75 16.90
C ASP A 176 1.46 1.46 17.94
N ALA A 177 2.74 1.65 17.64
CA ALA A 177 3.69 2.31 18.53
C ALA A 177 3.24 3.72 18.94
N PHE A 178 2.44 4.39 18.10
CA PHE A 178 1.90 5.72 18.34
C PHE A 178 0.55 5.72 19.07
N ASN A 179 -0.03 4.54 19.35
CA ASN A 179 -1.21 4.42 20.19
C ASN A 179 -0.82 4.40 21.68
N THR A 180 -0.75 5.58 22.27
CA THR A 180 -0.30 5.79 23.66
C THR A 180 -1.41 5.70 24.71
N LYS A 181 -2.63 5.29 24.33
CA LYS A 181 -3.83 5.33 25.19
C LYS A 181 -3.68 4.52 26.50
N ASP A 182 -2.87 3.46 26.46
CA ASP A 182 -2.68 2.53 27.57
C ASP A 182 -1.38 2.82 28.36
N ILE A 183 -0.60 3.83 27.94
CA ILE A 183 0.65 4.23 28.60
C ILE A 183 0.32 5.07 29.83
N LYS A 184 0.69 4.56 31.03
CA LYS A 184 0.47 5.24 32.31
C LYS A 184 1.57 6.24 32.68
N ASP A 185 2.78 6.00 32.18
CA ASP A 185 3.94 6.86 32.41
C ASP A 185 4.04 7.95 31.34
N LYS A 186 4.94 8.92 31.54
CA LYS A 186 5.19 9.95 30.53
C LYS A 186 5.69 9.30 29.24
N SER A 187 4.92 9.45 28.15
CA SER A 187 5.36 9.03 26.82
C SER A 187 6.57 9.85 26.35
N TRP A 188 7.53 9.18 25.73
CA TRP A 188 8.71 9.79 25.11
C TRP A 188 8.44 10.24 23.68
N ILE A 189 7.28 9.91 23.12
CA ILE A 189 6.83 10.37 21.81
C ILE A 189 6.42 11.84 21.93
N SER A 190 7.11 12.72 21.20
CA SER A 190 6.77 14.13 21.21
C SER A 190 5.47 14.41 20.44
N ALA A 191 4.81 15.53 20.73
CA ALA A 191 3.61 15.93 19.98
C ALA A 191 3.89 16.11 18.48
N ALA A 192 5.09 16.59 18.12
CA ALA A 192 5.50 16.76 16.73
C ALA A 192 5.72 15.41 16.02
N GLU A 193 6.31 14.44 16.73
CA GLU A 193 6.52 13.08 16.22
C GLU A 193 5.17 12.38 16.01
N ALA A 194 4.28 12.44 17.00
CA ALA A 194 2.93 11.89 16.91
C ALA A 194 2.12 12.52 15.76
N ALA A 195 2.29 13.82 15.50
CA ALA A 195 1.63 14.49 14.39
C ALA A 195 2.13 13.97 13.02
N ARG A 196 3.45 13.75 12.88
CA ARG A 196 4.03 13.15 11.68
C ARG A 196 3.56 11.71 11.48
N ALA A 197 3.60 10.90 12.54
CA ALA A 197 3.08 9.54 12.54
C ALA A 197 1.62 9.52 12.10
N LYS A 198 0.75 10.32 12.70
CA LYS A 198 -0.66 10.38 12.28
C LYS A 198 -0.80 10.74 10.80
N LYS A 199 -0.05 11.74 10.32
CA LYS A 199 -0.10 12.20 8.92
C LYS A 199 0.38 11.15 7.91
N SER A 200 1.19 10.18 8.33
CA SER A 200 1.64 9.13 7.41
C SER A 200 0.63 8.01 7.20
N LEU A 201 -0.44 7.92 8.02
CA LEU A 201 -1.52 6.94 7.82
C LEU A 201 -2.41 7.31 6.63
N PRO A 202 -3.20 6.36 6.11
CA PRO A 202 -4.30 6.69 5.21
C PRO A 202 -5.24 7.76 5.80
N ASP A 203 -5.63 8.75 4.99
CA ASP A 203 -6.62 9.76 5.36
C ASP A 203 -8.02 9.16 5.58
N ALA A 204 -8.30 8.02 4.93
CA ALA A 204 -9.56 7.28 5.02
C ALA A 204 -9.30 5.76 4.97
N ASP A 205 -10.27 4.96 5.46
CA ASP A 205 -10.22 3.50 5.44
C ASP A 205 -8.94 2.88 6.00
N ASN A 206 -8.41 3.46 7.08
CA ASN A 206 -7.25 2.96 7.82
C ASN A 206 -7.56 1.63 8.54
N ARG A 207 -7.70 0.57 7.76
CA ARG A 207 -8.11 -0.78 8.16
C ARG A 207 -7.17 -1.79 7.52
N PHE A 208 -7.04 -2.94 8.17
CA PHE A 208 -6.21 -4.03 7.69
C PHE A 208 -6.50 -4.44 6.25
N LEU A 209 -5.44 -4.51 5.41
CA LEU A 209 -5.50 -4.65 3.95
C LEU A 209 -6.11 -3.43 3.26
N HIS A 210 -5.71 -2.23 3.67
CA HIS A 210 -6.20 -0.93 3.22
C HIS A 210 -6.19 -0.80 1.69
N TYR A 211 -5.18 -1.37 1.03
CA TYR A 211 -5.08 -1.36 -0.44
C TYR A 211 -6.31 -1.95 -1.16
N ARG A 212 -7.14 -2.76 -0.48
CA ARG A 212 -8.41 -3.27 -1.01
C ARG A 212 -9.49 -2.19 -1.12
N TRP A 213 -9.53 -1.23 -0.21
CA TRP A 213 -10.44 -0.08 -0.32
C TRP A 213 -9.96 0.89 -1.40
N GLN A 214 -8.65 1.08 -1.55
CA GLN A 214 -8.09 1.82 -2.69
C GLN A 214 -8.45 1.15 -4.03
N ALA A 215 -8.43 -0.18 -4.10
CA ALA A 215 -8.92 -0.92 -5.27
C ALA A 215 -10.41 -0.63 -5.52
N VAL A 216 -11.26 -0.66 -4.48
CA VAL A 216 -12.68 -0.30 -4.60
C VAL A 216 -12.86 1.12 -5.14
N ASP A 217 -12.08 2.09 -4.68
CA ASP A 217 -12.16 3.48 -5.18
C ASP A 217 -11.82 3.58 -6.68
N LEU A 218 -10.81 2.85 -7.15
CA LEU A 218 -10.49 2.79 -8.57
C LEU A 218 -11.59 2.07 -9.37
N ALA A 219 -12.17 1.00 -8.84
CA ALA A 219 -13.30 0.31 -9.48
C ALA A 219 -14.55 1.20 -9.54
N GLN A 220 -14.81 2.03 -8.52
CA GLN A 220 -15.88 3.02 -8.56
C GLN A 220 -15.64 4.07 -9.65
N LYS A 221 -14.40 4.56 -9.80
CA LYS A 221 -14.02 5.45 -10.92
C LYS A 221 -14.21 4.79 -12.28
N ALA A 222 -13.94 3.49 -12.40
CA ALA A 222 -14.27 2.74 -13.62
C ALA A 222 -15.79 2.71 -13.86
N ALA A 223 -16.58 2.37 -12.84
CA ALA A 223 -18.04 2.33 -12.93
C ALA A 223 -18.67 3.70 -13.24
N ASP A 224 -18.07 4.81 -12.82
CA ASP A 224 -18.51 6.17 -13.17
C ASP A 224 -18.39 6.48 -14.67
N LEU A 225 -17.52 5.77 -15.38
CA LEU A 225 -17.26 5.96 -16.82
C LEU A 225 -18.05 4.99 -17.71
N LEU A 226 -18.69 3.97 -17.13
CA LEU A 226 -19.41 2.94 -17.85
C LEU A 226 -20.90 3.28 -17.99
N PRO A 227 -21.56 2.87 -19.10
CA PRO A 227 -23.01 2.94 -19.19
C PRO A 227 -23.65 2.10 -18.08
N PRO A 228 -24.57 2.63 -17.25
CA PRO A 228 -25.15 1.86 -16.15
C PRO A 228 -25.83 0.56 -16.59
N LYS A 229 -26.37 0.51 -17.80
CA LYS A 229 -27.05 -0.66 -18.36
C LYS A 229 -26.10 -1.76 -18.87
N SER A 230 -24.78 -1.53 -18.91
CA SER A 230 -23.82 -2.51 -19.45
C SER A 230 -23.51 -3.61 -18.44
N GLN A 231 -23.09 -4.77 -18.95
CA GLN A 231 -22.57 -5.87 -18.12
C GLN A 231 -21.34 -5.40 -17.33
N ALA A 232 -20.44 -4.64 -17.96
CA ALA A 232 -19.24 -4.15 -17.31
C ALA A 232 -19.54 -3.31 -16.06
N TYR A 233 -20.53 -2.43 -16.10
CA TYR A 233 -20.91 -1.61 -14.94
C TYR A 233 -21.28 -2.49 -13.74
N ALA A 234 -22.15 -3.48 -13.96
CA ALA A 234 -22.59 -4.38 -12.92
C ALA A 234 -21.44 -5.27 -12.42
N ALA A 235 -20.63 -5.82 -13.32
CA ALA A 235 -19.52 -6.71 -13.00
C ALA A 235 -18.40 -6.00 -12.22
N VAL A 236 -18.07 -4.74 -12.58
CA VAL A 236 -17.10 -3.91 -11.86
C VAL A 236 -17.53 -3.70 -10.41
N LEU A 237 -18.79 -3.28 -10.19
CA LEU A 237 -19.31 -3.06 -8.84
C LEU A 237 -19.41 -4.37 -8.03
N CYS A 238 -19.77 -5.47 -8.70
CA CYS A 238 -19.83 -6.79 -8.08
C CYS A 238 -18.45 -7.22 -7.56
N ASN A 239 -17.43 -7.18 -8.43
CA ASN A 239 -16.06 -7.54 -8.05
C ASN A 239 -15.54 -6.63 -6.92
N ALA A 240 -15.74 -5.31 -7.05
CA ALA A 240 -15.36 -4.36 -6.01
C ALA A 240 -15.99 -4.68 -4.66
N ALA A 241 -17.29 -5.00 -4.63
CA ALA A 241 -17.96 -5.41 -3.39
C ALA A 241 -17.32 -6.66 -2.79
N GLY A 242 -17.02 -7.68 -3.60
CA GLY A 242 -16.42 -8.93 -3.14
C GLY A 242 -15.03 -8.77 -2.54
N TRP A 243 -14.31 -7.69 -2.85
CA TRP A 243 -12.99 -7.44 -2.29
C TRP A 243 -13.01 -7.05 -0.81
N VAL A 244 -14.11 -6.45 -0.36
CA VAL A 244 -14.24 -5.86 0.99
C VAL A 244 -15.40 -6.43 1.81
N ILE A 245 -16.43 -7.03 1.20
CA ILE A 245 -17.69 -7.38 1.89
C ILE A 245 -17.51 -8.27 3.13
N ALA A 246 -16.52 -9.16 3.14
CA ALA A 246 -16.23 -10.02 4.29
C ALA A 246 -15.68 -9.24 5.51
N ARG A 247 -15.13 -8.04 5.30
CA ARG A 247 -14.57 -7.15 6.34
C ARG A 247 -15.41 -5.90 6.55
N ASP A 248 -16.13 -5.47 5.53
CA ASP A 248 -16.93 -4.25 5.49
C ASP A 248 -18.19 -4.47 4.66
N ALA A 249 -19.17 -5.10 5.31
CA ALA A 249 -20.49 -5.35 4.73
C ALA A 249 -21.22 -4.04 4.36
N LYS A 250 -20.91 -2.92 5.04
CA LYS A 250 -21.53 -1.61 4.75
C LYS A 250 -21.10 -1.11 3.38
N THR A 251 -19.80 -1.12 3.08
CA THR A 251 -19.29 -0.72 1.76
C THR A 251 -19.77 -1.66 0.66
N GLY A 252 -19.73 -2.98 0.91
CA GLY A 252 -20.29 -3.97 -0.03
C GLY A 252 -21.77 -3.72 -0.34
N ARG A 253 -22.59 -3.43 0.69
CA ARG A 253 -24.01 -3.08 0.54
C ARG A 253 -24.21 -1.78 -0.23
N ALA A 254 -23.38 -0.76 0.00
CA ALA A 254 -23.47 0.51 -0.73
C ALA A 254 -23.22 0.32 -2.24
N LEU A 255 -22.22 -0.49 -2.60
CA LEU A 255 -21.94 -0.85 -4.00
C LEU A 255 -23.10 -1.65 -4.63
N TYR A 256 -23.68 -2.59 -3.88
CA TYR A 256 -24.87 -3.33 -4.33
C TYR A 256 -26.07 -2.41 -4.54
N GLN A 257 -26.36 -1.49 -3.62
CA GLN A 257 -27.45 -0.52 -3.77
C GLN A 257 -27.22 0.41 -4.97
N ARG A 258 -25.97 0.84 -5.20
CA ARG A 258 -25.61 1.61 -6.41
C ARG A 258 -25.91 0.81 -7.68
N TYR A 259 -25.57 -0.47 -7.71
CA TYR A 259 -25.89 -1.37 -8.83
C TYR A 259 -27.39 -1.49 -9.04
N ILE A 260 -28.18 -1.86 -8.02
CA ILE A 260 -29.64 -2.04 -8.16
C ILE A 260 -30.35 -0.76 -8.60
N LYS A 261 -29.89 0.41 -8.11
CA LYS A 261 -30.51 1.70 -8.43
C LYS A 261 -30.34 2.11 -9.90
N ASN A 262 -29.19 1.81 -10.50
CA ASN A 262 -28.82 2.38 -11.80
C ASN A 262 -28.64 1.33 -12.90
N GLY A 263 -28.36 0.08 -12.55
CA GLY A 263 -27.92 -0.97 -13.46
C GLY A 263 -29.02 -1.91 -13.93
N THR A 264 -28.72 -2.64 -15.00
CA THR A 264 -29.55 -3.74 -15.49
C THR A 264 -29.42 -4.95 -14.57
N GLN A 265 -30.52 -5.66 -14.31
CA GLN A 265 -30.48 -6.90 -13.52
C GLN A 265 -29.94 -8.06 -14.37
N PHE A 266 -28.94 -8.77 -13.84
CA PHE A 266 -28.41 -10.00 -14.41
C PHE A 266 -28.69 -11.19 -13.47
N GLU A 267 -28.81 -12.41 -14.01
CA GLU A 267 -29.11 -13.62 -13.22
C GLU A 267 -28.09 -13.87 -12.09
N TRP A 268 -26.80 -13.64 -12.38
CA TRP A 268 -25.72 -13.74 -11.40
C TRP A 268 -25.77 -12.64 -10.33
N GLY A 269 -26.60 -11.61 -10.48
CA GLY A 269 -26.80 -10.54 -9.50
C GLY A 269 -27.31 -11.03 -8.14
N THR A 270 -27.91 -12.23 -8.09
CA THR A 270 -28.28 -12.91 -6.84
C THR A 270 -27.07 -13.35 -5.99
N LYS A 271 -25.88 -13.42 -6.59
CA LYS A 271 -24.59 -13.73 -5.95
C LYS A 271 -23.63 -12.54 -5.95
N PHE A 272 -24.18 -11.32 -5.99
CA PHE A 272 -23.39 -10.07 -6.04
C PHE A 272 -22.38 -9.99 -4.88
N GLY A 273 -21.11 -9.72 -5.21
CA GLY A 273 -20.00 -9.69 -4.25
C GLY A 273 -19.40 -11.06 -3.91
N TYR A 274 -19.90 -12.16 -4.50
CA TYR A 274 -19.40 -13.51 -4.24
C TYR A 274 -19.01 -14.24 -5.52
N ASN A 275 -19.91 -14.29 -6.50
CA ASN A 275 -19.63 -14.91 -7.81
C ASN A 275 -19.87 -13.86 -8.90
N CYS A 276 -18.82 -13.13 -9.22
CA CYS A 276 -18.87 -12.01 -10.16
C CYS A 276 -18.16 -12.38 -11.45
N PRO A 277 -18.77 -12.15 -12.63
CA PRO A 277 -18.09 -12.37 -13.90
C PRO A 277 -16.96 -11.35 -14.09
N ALA A 278 -16.07 -11.62 -15.05
CA ALA A 278 -15.17 -10.60 -15.55
C ALA A 278 -15.99 -9.48 -16.24
N PRO A 279 -15.63 -8.19 -16.10
CA PRO A 279 -16.29 -7.12 -16.83
C PRO A 279 -15.98 -7.14 -18.32
N GLU A 280 -17.02 -7.04 -19.14
CA GLU A 280 -16.98 -7.01 -20.60
C GLU A 280 -16.95 -5.56 -21.08
N PHE A 281 -15.75 -5.00 -21.19
CA PHE A 281 -15.55 -3.67 -21.75
C PHE A 281 -15.76 -3.74 -23.26
N ASP A 282 -16.81 -3.08 -23.79
CA ASP A 282 -17.04 -3.04 -25.24
C ASP A 282 -15.77 -2.60 -25.95
N THR A 283 -15.26 -3.45 -26.85
CA THR A 283 -14.18 -3.11 -27.75
C THR A 283 -14.73 -2.27 -28.90
N ALA A 284 -15.34 -1.13 -28.61
CA ALA A 284 -15.63 -0.15 -29.64
C ALA A 284 -14.33 0.61 -29.95
N ALA A 285 -13.41 -0.06 -30.64
CA ALA A 285 -12.42 0.63 -31.44
C ALA A 285 -13.15 1.15 -32.68
N ASN A 286 -13.32 2.46 -32.77
CA ASN A 286 -13.44 3.19 -34.03
C ASN A 286 -12.57 4.44 -33.91
#